data_AF-A0A0G0BJS0-F1
#
_entry.id   AF-A0A0G0BJS0-F1
#
_cell.length_a   1.000
_cell.length_b   1.000
_cell.length_c   1.000
_cell.angle_alpha   90.00
_cell.angle_beta   90.00
_cell.angle_gamma   90.00
#
_symmetry.space_group_name_H-M   'P 1'
#
loop_
_entity.id
_entity.type
_entity.pdbx_description
1 polymer ?
#
loop_
_entity_poly.entity_id
_entity_poly.type
_entity_poly.pdbx_seq_one_letter_code
_entity_poly.pdbx_strand_id
1 'polypeptide(L)' 'MKNTKLPSVIVLLILTSITIVFWVFFNIYYVVSKKTPATVSEEILSPINPKLDTEVINQMEKRSYP' A
#
# COMPACT_ATOMS: atom_id res chain seq x y z
N MET A 1 -43.77 33.05 7.55
CA MET A 1 -42.46 32.54 8.03
C MET A 1 -41.36 33.31 7.31
N LYS A 2 -40.51 34.03 8.06
CA LYS A 2 -39.43 34.85 7.49
C LYS A 2 -38.22 33.95 7.22
N ASN A 3 -37.95 33.69 5.95
CA ASN A 3 -36.83 32.86 5.51
C ASN A 3 -35.54 33.69 5.57
N THR A 4 -34.96 33.83 6.76
CA THR A 4 -33.66 34.46 6.95
C THR A 4 -32.60 33.52 6.36
N LYS A 5 -32.27 33.71 5.08
CA LYS A 5 -31.19 32.97 4.43
C LYS A 5 -29.91 33.25 5.23
N LEU A 6 -29.28 32.20 5.74
CA LEU A 6 -27.97 32.30 6.36
C LEU A 6 -27.00 32.93 5.35
N PRO A 7 -26.12 33.85 5.76
CA PRO A 7 -25.16 34.45 4.84
C PRO A 7 -24.31 33.34 4.22
N SER A 8 -24.12 33.36 2.90
CA SER A 8 -23.43 32.31 2.14
C SER A 8 -22.02 32.01 2.67
N VAL A 9 -21.38 33.00 3.29
CA VAL A 9 -20.07 32.87 3.95
C VAL A 9 -20.09 31.88 5.12
N ILE A 10 -21.16 31.88 5.92
CA ILE A 10 -21.29 30.94 7.05
C ILE A 10 -21.49 29.52 6.53
N VAL A 11 -22.28 29.35 5.46
CA VAL A 11 -22.48 28.04 4.82
C VAL A 11 -21.15 27.50 4.27
N LEU A 12 -20.35 28.37 3.65
CA LEU A 12 -19.02 28.01 3.15
C LEU A 12 -18.06 27.61 4.29
N LEU A 13 -18.08 28.35 5.41
CA LEU A 13 -17.28 28.04 6.59
C LEU A 13 -17.65 26.69 7.21
N ILE A 14 -18.94 26.40 7.31
CA ILE A 14 -19.41 25.10 7.82
C ILE A 14 -18.98 23.99 6.87
N LEU A 15 -19.19 24.17 5.57
CA LEU A 15 -18.82 23.18 4.57
C LEU A 15 -17.31 22.88 4.58
N THR A 16 -16.48 23.92 4.61
CA THR A 16 -15.02 23.78 4.67
C THR A 16 -14.56 23.13 5.97
N SER A 17 -15.15 23.47 7.11
CA SER A 17 -14.88 22.79 8.37
C SER A 17 -15.21 21.30 8.30
N ILE A 18 -16.35 20.94 7.71
CA ILE A 18 -16.73 19.53 7.51
C ILE A 18 -15.70 18.85 6.59
N THR A 19 -15.32 19.49 5.48
CA THR A 19 -14.31 18.94 4.56
C THR A 19 -12.97 18.66 5.26
N ILE A 20 -12.50 19.57 6.11
CA ILE A 20 -11.26 19.39 6.89
C ILE A 20 -11.37 18.18 7.82
N VAL A 21 -12.49 18.04 8.53
CA VAL A 21 -12.73 16.89 9.41
C VAL A 21 -12.68 15.59 8.64
N PHE A 22 -13.38 15.50 7.51
CA PHE A 22 -13.35 14.30 6.65
C PHE A 22 -11.95 13.98 6.12
N TRP A 23 -11.18 15.00 5.76
CA TRP A 23 -9.79 14.85 5.32
C TRP A 23 -8.91 14.21 6.39
N VAL A 24 -9.04 14.68 7.64
CA VAL A 24 -8.30 14.14 8.78
C VAL A 24 -8.71 12.68 9.03
N PHE A 25 -10.01 12.38 9.06
CA PHE A 25 -10.51 11.02 9.24
C PHE A 25 -10.02 10.06 8.16
N PHE A 26 -10.07 10.47 6.89
CA PHE A 26 -9.58 9.64 5.78
C PHE A 26 -8.07 9.43 5.82
N ASN A 27 -7.28 10.43 6.23
CA ASN A 27 -5.84 10.25 6.38
C ASN A 27 -5.53 9.23 7.48
N ILE A 28 -6.19 9.34 8.63
CA ILE A 28 -6.01 8.40 9.73
C ILE A 28 -6.42 7.00 9.28
N TYR A 29 -7.59 6.86 8.66
CA TYR A 29 -8.06 5.58 8.13
C TYR A 29 -7.09 4.98 7.11
N TYR A 30 -6.55 5.81 6.21
CA TYR A 30 -5.58 5.40 5.20
C TYR A 30 -4.27 4.92 5.80
N VAL A 31 -3.72 5.65 6.78
CA VAL A 31 -2.48 5.26 7.47
C VAL A 31 -2.67 3.95 8.23
N VAL A 32 -3.82 3.77 8.89
CA VAL A 32 -4.12 2.54 9.64
C VAL A 32 -4.42 1.35 8.72
N SER A 33 -5.09 1.59 7.58
CA SER A 33 -5.49 0.52 6.64
C SER A 33 -4.41 0.17 5.63
N LYS A 34 -3.37 1.00 5.49
CA LYS A 34 -2.21 0.68 4.67
C LYS A 34 -1.50 -0.53 5.26
N LYS A 35 -1.70 -1.68 4.63
CA LYS A 35 -0.78 -2.81 4.79
C LYS A 35 0.61 -2.31 4.41
N THR A 36 1.57 -2.49 5.31
CA THR A 36 2.99 -2.29 5.03
C THR A 36 3.28 -2.97 3.71
N PRO A 37 3.86 -2.28 2.70
CA PRO A 37 4.28 -2.96 1.48
C PRO A 37 5.14 -4.13 1.95
N ALA A 38 4.80 -5.34 1.50
CA ALA A 38 5.54 -6.53 1.90
C ALA A 38 7.02 -6.21 1.69
N THR A 39 7.80 -6.24 2.76
CA THR A 39 9.25 -6.07 2.68
C THR A 39 9.76 -7.29 1.93
N VAL A 40 9.76 -7.19 0.60
CA VAL A 40 10.29 -8.23 -0.27
C VAL A 40 11.80 -8.13 -0.11
N SER A 41 12.44 -9.22 0.32
CA SER A 41 13.90 -9.30 0.41
C SER A 41 14.50 -8.90 -0.94
N GLU A 42 15.54 -8.08 -0.94
CA GLU A 42 16.25 -7.62 -2.15
C GLU A 42 16.74 -8.80 -3.01
N GLU A 43 16.90 -9.97 -2.39
CA GLU A 43 17.24 -11.24 -3.03
C GLU A 43 16.18 -11.73 -4.03
N ILE A 44 14.89 -11.42 -3.82
CA ILE A 44 13.80 -11.77 -4.76
C ILE A 44 13.68 -10.72 -5.87
N LEU A 45 14.08 -9.48 -5.59
CA LEU A 45 14.14 -8.41 -6.59
C LEU A 45 15.38 -8.51 -7.48
N SER A 46 16.35 -9.34 -7.09
CA SER A 46 17.54 -9.62 -7.87
C SER A 46 17.13 -10.39 -9.14
N PRO A 47 17.62 -10.00 -10.33
CA PRO A 47 17.31 -10.70 -11.56
C PRO A 47 17.68 -12.18 -11.41
N ILE A 48 16.71 -13.06 -11.67
CA ILE A 48 16.91 -14.51 -11.62
C ILE A 48 18.10 -14.83 -12.52
N ASN A 49 19.16 -15.40 -11.94
CA ASN A 49 20.33 -15.84 -12.68
C ASN A 49 19.91 -17.02 -13.56
N PRO A 50 19.87 -16.90 -14.90
CA PRO A 50 19.43 -17.97 -15.78
C PRO A 50 20.47 -19.09 -15.93
N LYS A 51 21.55 -19.06 -15.13
CA LYS A 51 22.62 -20.04 -15.17
C LYS A 51 22.20 -21.28 -14.39
N LEU A 52 21.94 -22.36 -15.13
CA LEU A 52 21.67 -23.68 -14.57
C LEU A 52 22.87 -24.15 -13.76
N ASP A 53 22.65 -24.45 -12.48
CA ASP A 53 23.68 -25.00 -11.61
C ASP A 53 23.93 -26.47 -11.95
N THR A 54 24.93 -26.69 -12.80
CA THR A 54 25.36 -28.02 -13.23
C THR A 54 25.98 -28.83 -12.10
N GLU A 55 26.47 -28.18 -11.04
CA GLU A 55 27.09 -28.85 -9.91
C GLU A 55 26.03 -29.55 -9.04
N VAL A 56 24.89 -28.89 -8.84
CA VAL A 56 23.71 -29.49 -8.20
C VAL A 56 23.15 -30.66 -9.02
N ILE A 57 23.08 -30.53 -10.35
CA ILE A 57 22.62 -31.63 -11.22
C ILE A 57 23.55 -32.85 -11.13
N ASN A 58 24.87 -32.63 -11.18
CA ASN A 58 25.86 -33.70 -11.05
C ASN A 58 25.80 -34.41 -9.68
N GLN A 59 25.46 -33.68 -8.61
CA GLN A 59 25.27 -34.26 -7.28
C GLN A 59 23.98 -35.11 -7.20
N MET A 60 22.90 -34.68 -7.88
CA MET A 60 21.66 -35.46 -7.95
C MET A 60 21.83 -36.73 -8.79
N GLU A 61 22.55 -36.66 -9.91
CA GLU A 61 22.86 -37.82 -10.75
C GLU A 61 23.65 -38.89 -9.97
N LYS A 62 24.67 -38.48 -9.21
CA LYS A 62 25.45 -39.37 -8.35
C LYS A 62 24.65 -39.99 -7.21
N ARG A 63 23.55 -39.38 -6.79
CA ARG A 63 22.68 -39.87 -5.71
C ARG A 63 21.61 -40.84 -6.20
N SER A 64 21.31 -40.82 -7.50
CA SER A 64 20.30 -41.68 -8.13
C SER A 64 20.87 -42.99 -8.70
N TYR A 65 22.17 -43.24 -8.55
CA TYR A 65 22.81 -44.49 -8.96
C TYR A 65 23.04 -45.40 -7.73
N PRO A 66 22.30 -46.50 -7.56
CA PRO A 66 22.67 -47.59 -6.64
C PRO A 66 23.89 -48.37 -7.15
#